data_AF-A0A318EQ11-F1
#
_entry.id   AF-A0A318EQ11-F1
#
_cell.length_a   1.000
_cell.length_b   1.000
_cell.length_c   1.000
_cell.angle_alpha   90.00
_cell.angle_beta   90.00
_cell.angle_gamma   90.00
#
_symmetry.space_group_name_H-M   'P 1'
#
loop_
_entity.id
_entity.type
_entity.pdbx_description
1 polymer ?
#
loop_
_entity_poly.entity_id
_entity_poly.type
_entity_poly.pdbx_seq_one_letter_code
_entity_poly.pdbx_strand_id
1 'polypeptide(L)'
;MIDMAKKISFGLSVSEVNKAIQEVEAYKKELNNKVQIFARRLSEFGLITARAIIQSHTASGSTIGSLRVVTDSTGQITRMRVVVESEAILFLEFGAGITYNQGNENPKAGKLGYGVGTYPDQTHAYDPNGWWYQDENGEWKHSYGTKAVMPMYTASLVMASSVVKIAREVFKS
;
A
#
# COMPACT_ATOMS: atom_id res chain seq x y z
N MET A 1 -10.81 -10.25 -27.43
CA MET A 1 -11.61 -11.36 -26.91
C MET A 1 -12.45 -10.83 -25.76
N ILE A 2 -13.75 -10.72 -25.98
CA ILE A 2 -14.73 -10.27 -24.97
C ILE A 2 -14.94 -11.44 -24.03
N ASP A 3 -14.67 -11.25 -22.74
CA ASP A 3 -14.94 -12.24 -21.71
C ASP A 3 -16.46 -12.30 -21.54
N MET A 4 -17.08 -13.41 -21.94
CA MET A 4 -18.53 -13.56 -21.88
C MET A 4 -18.94 -13.83 -20.44
N ALA A 5 -19.74 -12.94 -19.85
CA ALA A 5 -20.31 -13.13 -18.52
C ALA A 5 -20.96 -14.52 -18.40
N LYS A 6 -20.78 -15.18 -17.24
CA LYS A 6 -21.33 -16.51 -16.98
C LYS A 6 -22.85 -16.50 -17.20
N LYS A 7 -23.33 -17.32 -18.14
CA LYS A 7 -24.76 -17.43 -18.46
C LYS A 7 -25.32 -18.70 -17.85
N ILE A 8 -26.32 -18.55 -16.98
CA ILE A 8 -27.10 -19.66 -16.40
C ILE A 8 -28.41 -19.75 -17.18
N SER A 9 -28.72 -20.93 -17.73
CA SER A 9 -29.90 -21.18 -18.55
C SER A 9 -30.56 -22.47 -18.10
N PHE A 10 -31.87 -22.45 -17.86
CA PHE A 10 -32.61 -23.57 -17.28
C PHE A 10 -34.08 -23.54 -17.72
N GLY A 11 -34.74 -24.70 -17.81
CA GLY A 11 -36.18 -24.81 -17.98
C GLY A 11 -36.97 -24.67 -16.67
N LEU A 12 -38.30 -24.78 -16.73
CA LEU A 12 -39.19 -24.49 -15.59
C LEU A 12 -39.52 -25.71 -14.72
N SER A 13 -38.92 -26.88 -14.97
CA SER A 13 -39.14 -28.04 -14.10
C SER A 13 -38.48 -27.83 -12.73
N VAL A 14 -39.03 -28.46 -11.67
CA VAL A 14 -38.49 -28.36 -10.30
C VAL A 14 -37.01 -28.74 -10.24
N SER A 15 -36.60 -29.77 -10.98
CA SER A 15 -35.21 -30.22 -11.05
C SER A 15 -34.29 -29.16 -11.69
N GLU A 16 -34.73 -28.56 -12.80
CA GLU A 16 -33.97 -27.50 -13.49
C GLU A 16 -33.85 -26.23 -12.65
N VAL A 17 -34.93 -25.83 -11.96
CA VAL A 17 -34.91 -24.70 -11.03
C VAL A 17 -33.93 -24.95 -9.89
N ASN A 18 -33.95 -26.15 -9.28
CA ASN A 18 -33.01 -26.50 -8.21
C ASN A 18 -31.55 -26.48 -8.68
N LYS A 19 -31.29 -26.96 -9.91
CA LYS A 19 -29.96 -26.90 -10.51
C LYS A 19 -29.52 -25.46 -10.74
N ALA A 20 -30.39 -24.59 -11.24
CA ALA A 20 -30.09 -23.18 -11.45
C ALA A 20 -29.73 -22.47 -10.12
N ILE A 21 -30.44 -22.76 -9.02
CA ILE A 21 -30.11 -22.24 -7.69
C ILE A 21 -28.68 -22.66 -7.28
N GLN A 22 -28.33 -23.94 -7.46
CA GLN A 22 -27.00 -24.43 -7.15
C GLN A 22 -25.90 -23.76 -8.01
N GLU A 23 -26.16 -23.53 -9.30
CA GLU A 23 -25.25 -22.83 -10.19
C GLU A 23 -25.02 -21.36 -9.78
N VAL A 24 -26.07 -20.67 -9.32
CA VAL A 24 -25.97 -19.30 -8.80
C VAL A 24 -25.13 -19.26 -7.52
N GLU A 25 -25.38 -20.16 -6.56
CA GLU A 25 -24.62 -20.21 -5.31
C GLU A 25 -23.14 -20.58 -5.56
N ALA A 26 -22.89 -21.51 -6.49
CA ALA A 26 -21.54 -21.86 -6.91
C ALA A 26 -20.82 -20.66 -7.54
N TYR A 27 -21.49 -19.93 -8.44
CA TYR A 27 -20.93 -18.73 -9.05
C TYR A 27 -20.63 -17.63 -8.04
N LYS A 28 -21.52 -17.39 -7.08
CA LYS A 28 -21.31 -16.44 -5.97
C LYS A 28 -20.05 -16.79 -5.18
N LYS A 29 -19.87 -18.06 -4.81
CA LYS A 29 -18.67 -18.53 -4.10
C LYS A 29 -17.40 -18.35 -4.94
N GLU A 30 -17.46 -18.72 -6.22
CA GLU A 30 -16.36 -18.58 -7.18
C GLU A 30 -15.93 -17.11 -7.34
N LEU A 31 -16.90 -16.21 -7.53
CA LEU A 31 -16.65 -14.78 -7.68
C LEU A 31 -16.00 -14.19 -6.42
N ASN A 32 -16.51 -14.53 -5.24
CA ASN A 32 -15.91 -14.09 -3.97
C ASN A 32 -14.46 -14.57 -3.82
N ASN A 33 -14.17 -15.83 -4.18
CA ASN A 33 -12.81 -16.36 -4.16
C ASN A 33 -11.89 -15.61 -5.15
N LYS A 34 -12.37 -15.32 -6.36
CA LYS A 34 -11.62 -14.51 -7.35
C LYS A 34 -11.32 -13.12 -6.82
N VAL A 35 -12.28 -12.45 -6.19
CA VAL A 35 -12.06 -11.12 -5.56
C VAL A 35 -11.02 -11.20 -4.43
N GLN A 36 -11.03 -12.27 -3.62
CA GLN A 36 -10.01 -12.51 -2.59
C GLN A 36 -8.61 -12.66 -3.17
N ILE A 37 -8.46 -13.48 -4.22
CA ILE A 37 -7.19 -13.66 -4.92
C ILE A 37 -6.72 -12.34 -5.54
N PHE A 38 -7.62 -11.60 -6.17
CA PHE A 38 -7.33 -10.30 -6.77
C PHE A 38 -6.79 -9.30 -5.74
N ALA A 39 -7.48 -9.13 -4.61
CA ALA A 39 -7.04 -8.23 -3.55
C ALA A 39 -5.70 -8.67 -2.93
N ARG A 40 -5.52 -9.97 -2.72
CA ARG A 40 -4.27 -10.54 -2.21
C ARG A 40 -3.10 -10.20 -3.11
N ARG A 41 -3.21 -10.49 -4.41
CA ARG A 41 -2.13 -10.25 -5.38
C ARG A 41 -1.78 -8.77 -5.50
N LEU A 42 -2.77 -7.88 -5.46
CA LEU A 42 -2.51 -6.43 -5.40
C LEU A 42 -1.72 -6.06 -4.14
N SER A 43 -2.15 -6.55 -2.98
CA SER A 43 -1.46 -6.25 -1.71
C SER A 43 -0.04 -6.82 -1.65
N GLU A 44 0.21 -8.00 -2.24
CA GLU A 44 1.53 -8.61 -2.34
C GLU A 44 2.48 -7.75 -3.18
N PHE A 45 2.01 -7.20 -4.32
CA PHE A 45 2.79 -6.26 -5.13
C PHE A 45 3.17 -5.01 -4.35
N GLY A 46 2.18 -4.38 -3.68
CA GLY A 46 2.44 -3.22 -2.84
C GLY A 46 3.43 -3.51 -1.71
N LEU A 47 3.28 -4.66 -1.05
CA LEU A 47 4.17 -5.11 0.03
C LEU A 47 5.62 -5.27 -0.45
N ILE A 48 5.82 -5.94 -1.58
CA ILE A 48 7.15 -6.16 -2.17
C ILE A 48 7.80 -4.83 -2.57
N THR A 49 7.05 -3.94 -3.20
CA THR A 49 7.54 -2.60 -3.58
C THR A 49 7.96 -1.78 -2.36
N ALA A 50 7.08 -1.66 -1.35
CA ALA A 50 7.40 -0.92 -0.14
C ALA A 50 8.61 -1.51 0.58
N ARG A 51 8.69 -2.85 0.66
CA ARG A 51 9.80 -3.55 1.30
C ARG A 51 11.14 -3.26 0.64
N ALA A 52 11.20 -3.30 -0.69
CA ALA A 52 12.43 -3.04 -1.44
C ALA A 52 12.95 -1.61 -1.21
N ILE A 53 12.05 -0.62 -1.19
CA ILE A 53 12.41 0.78 -0.93
C ILE A 53 12.87 0.97 0.53
N ILE A 54 12.15 0.41 1.51
CA ILE A 54 12.53 0.51 2.91
C ILE A 54 13.89 -0.17 3.15
N GLN A 55 14.10 -1.39 2.65
CA GLN A 55 15.36 -2.14 2.81
C GLN A 55 16.60 -1.42 2.26
N SER A 56 16.43 -0.56 1.25
CA SER A 56 17.53 0.19 0.67
C SER A 56 17.86 1.49 1.42
N HIS A 57 17.02 1.92 2.37
CA HIS A 57 17.11 3.25 3.00
C HIS A 57 17.06 3.22 4.53
N THR A 58 16.85 2.07 5.16
CA THR A 58 16.92 1.93 6.62
C THR A 58 17.69 0.68 7.03
N ALA A 59 18.59 0.85 8.00
CA ALA A 59 19.24 -0.25 8.72
C ALA A 59 18.38 -0.82 9.87
N SER A 60 17.31 -0.11 10.26
CA SER A 60 16.37 -0.54 11.30
C SER A 60 15.54 -1.73 10.79
N GLY A 61 15.81 -2.92 11.37
CA GLY A 61 15.00 -4.11 11.17
C GLY A 61 13.55 -3.94 11.68
N SER A 62 13.30 -3.00 12.60
CA SER A 62 11.96 -2.75 13.17
C SER A 62 10.96 -2.21 12.15
N THR A 63 11.38 -1.27 11.28
CA THR A 63 10.49 -0.71 10.24
C THR A 63 10.12 -1.75 9.18
N ILE A 64 11.09 -2.57 8.76
CA ILE A 64 10.84 -3.67 7.83
C ILE A 64 10.00 -4.76 8.50
N GLY A 65 10.25 -5.02 9.79
CA GLY A 65 9.53 -6.02 10.58
C GLY A 65 8.05 -5.71 10.78
N SER A 66 7.68 -4.42 10.83
CA SER A 66 6.27 -4.02 10.98
C SER A 66 5.48 -3.97 9.66
N LEU A 67 6.16 -3.98 8.51
CA LEU A 67 5.57 -3.96 7.18
C LEU A 67 4.85 -5.29 6.89
N ARG A 68 3.53 -5.22 6.73
CA ARG A 68 2.64 -6.38 6.60
C ARG A 68 1.41 -6.09 5.76
N VAL A 69 0.73 -7.16 5.34
CA VAL A 69 -0.64 -7.07 4.80
C VAL A 69 -1.63 -7.33 5.93
N VAL A 70 -2.58 -6.41 6.13
CA VAL A 70 -3.70 -6.56 7.05
C VAL A 70 -4.96 -6.87 6.24
N THR A 71 -5.59 -7.99 6.53
CA THR A 71 -6.89 -8.36 5.97
C THR A 71 -8.01 -7.86 6.87
N ASP A 72 -8.94 -7.10 6.28
CA ASP A 72 -10.13 -6.54 6.94
C ASP A 72 -11.36 -6.93 6.12
N SER A 73 -11.47 -8.21 5.82
CA SER A 73 -12.54 -8.74 4.99
C SER A 73 -13.78 -9.02 5.83
N THR A 74 -14.93 -8.50 5.41
CA THR A 74 -16.23 -8.95 5.90
C THR A 74 -16.77 -10.01 4.93
N GLY A 75 -17.77 -10.80 5.34
CA GLY A 75 -18.37 -11.83 4.47
C GLY A 75 -18.88 -11.33 3.10
N GLN A 76 -19.00 -10.01 2.92
CA GLN A 76 -19.44 -9.36 1.67
C GLN A 76 -18.35 -8.52 0.99
N ILE A 77 -17.30 -8.11 1.71
CA ILE A 77 -16.26 -7.21 1.19
C ILE A 77 -14.90 -7.81 1.48
N THR A 78 -14.11 -8.06 0.44
CA THR A 78 -12.70 -8.36 0.60
C THR A 78 -11.90 -7.07 0.66
N ARG A 79 -11.15 -6.86 1.74
CA ARG A 79 -10.25 -5.71 1.89
C ARG A 79 -8.90 -6.17 2.42
N MET A 80 -7.83 -5.76 1.74
CA MET A 80 -6.45 -5.99 2.18
C MET A 80 -5.69 -4.67 2.11
N ARG A 81 -4.92 -4.35 3.16
CA ARG A 81 -4.15 -3.11 3.30
C ARG A 81 -2.69 -3.44 3.50
N VAL A 82 -1.80 -2.78 2.76
CA VAL A 82 -0.37 -2.78 3.09
C VAL A 82 -0.16 -1.74 4.17
N VAL A 83 0.36 -2.16 5.32
CA VAL A 83 0.51 -1.34 6.51
C VAL A 83 1.95 -1.47 7.01
N VAL A 84 2.49 -0.36 7.49
CA VAL A 84 3.79 -0.26 8.15
C VAL A 84 3.61 0.69 9.32
N GLU A 85 4.19 0.33 10.45
CA GLU A 85 4.08 1.07 11.72
C GLU A 85 5.48 1.22 12.29
N SER A 86 6.01 2.43 12.24
CA SER A 86 7.34 2.76 12.74
C SER A 86 7.43 4.27 12.90
N GLU A 87 8.18 4.75 13.88
CA GLU A 87 8.49 6.18 13.98
C GLU A 87 9.26 6.67 12.75
N ALA A 88 10.16 5.83 12.22
CA ALA A 88 10.97 6.15 11.05
C ALA A 88 10.15 6.26 9.75
N ILE A 89 8.96 5.64 9.67
CA ILE A 89 8.23 5.57 8.40
C ILE A 89 7.76 6.93 7.92
N LEU A 90 7.38 7.83 8.83
CA LEU A 90 6.91 9.16 8.43
C LEU A 90 8.05 9.96 7.79
N PHE A 91 9.26 9.90 8.35
CA PHE A 91 10.44 10.53 7.77
C PHE A 91 10.82 9.95 6.40
N LEU A 92 10.70 8.63 6.21
CA LEU A 92 10.94 7.99 4.92
C LEU A 92 9.85 8.33 3.89
N GLU A 93 8.60 8.43 4.32
CA GLU A 93 7.45 8.65 3.45
C GLU A 93 7.28 10.11 3.04
N PHE A 94 7.50 11.06 3.96
CA PHE A 94 7.21 12.48 3.78
C PHE A 94 8.46 13.37 3.86
N GLY A 95 9.61 12.82 4.26
CA GLY A 95 10.84 13.57 4.42
C GLY A 95 10.85 14.44 5.67
N ALA A 96 12.03 14.98 5.99
CA ALA A 96 12.26 16.04 6.96
C ALA A 96 13.40 16.94 6.47
N GLY A 97 13.33 18.24 6.75
CA GLY A 97 14.30 19.23 6.28
C GLY A 97 14.07 19.66 4.83
N ILE A 98 14.18 20.96 4.56
CA ILE A 98 13.90 21.54 3.25
C ILE A 98 14.96 21.17 2.21
N THR A 99 16.23 21.02 2.62
CA THR A 99 17.39 20.82 1.72
C THR A 99 17.22 19.64 0.76
N TYR A 100 16.66 18.52 1.22
CA TYR A 100 16.44 17.35 0.37
C TYR A 100 15.03 17.25 -0.22
N ASN A 101 14.07 18.00 0.32
CA ASN A 101 12.66 17.79 0.06
C ASN A 101 11.99 18.91 -0.70
N GLN A 102 12.70 20.01 -1.00
CA GLN A 102 12.23 21.03 -1.93
C GLN A 102 12.04 20.42 -3.33
N GLY A 103 10.80 20.32 -3.78
CA GLY A 103 10.44 19.68 -5.06
C GLY A 103 10.44 18.15 -5.04
N ASN A 104 10.66 17.52 -3.89
CA ASN A 104 10.58 16.06 -3.69
C ASN A 104 9.52 15.71 -2.63
N GLU A 105 8.55 16.60 -2.44
CA GLU A 105 7.47 16.41 -1.47
C GLU A 105 6.58 15.23 -1.91
N ASN A 106 6.13 14.45 -0.94
CA ASN A 106 5.15 13.40 -1.21
C ASN A 106 3.86 14.03 -1.78
N PRO A 107 3.33 13.59 -2.92
CA PRO A 107 2.12 14.18 -3.50
C PRO A 107 0.87 14.11 -2.61
N LYS A 108 0.89 13.28 -1.55
CA LYS A 108 -0.19 13.18 -0.55
C LYS A 108 0.11 13.92 0.75
N ALA A 109 1.27 14.55 0.89
CA ALA A 109 1.72 15.30 2.06
C ALA A 109 0.64 16.26 2.58
N GLY A 110 0.19 17.20 1.75
CA GLY A 110 -0.80 18.21 2.15
C GLY A 110 -2.15 17.63 2.57
N LYS A 111 -2.59 16.53 1.94
CA LYS A 111 -3.85 15.86 2.32
C LYS A 111 -3.73 15.15 3.67
N LEU A 112 -2.56 14.61 3.97
CA LEU A 112 -2.32 13.81 5.17
C LEU A 112 -1.77 14.66 6.33
N GLY A 113 -1.48 15.94 6.11
CA GLY A 113 -0.95 16.84 7.12
C GLY A 113 0.52 16.59 7.47
N TYR A 114 1.28 15.97 6.56
CA TYR A 114 2.69 15.64 6.75
C TYR A 114 3.57 16.37 5.75
N GLY A 115 4.87 16.46 6.04
CA GLY A 115 5.89 17.10 5.22
C GLY A 115 6.92 17.88 6.04
N VAL A 116 7.78 18.62 5.35
CA VAL A 116 8.75 19.53 5.99
C VAL A 116 8.00 20.52 6.88
N GLY A 117 8.39 20.65 8.15
CA GLY A 117 7.81 21.59 9.10
C GLY A 117 6.55 21.10 9.82
N THR A 118 6.13 19.84 9.63
CA THR A 118 4.88 19.30 10.22
C THR A 118 5.08 18.44 11.46
N TYR A 119 6.30 17.99 11.75
CA TYR A 119 6.57 17.19 12.95
C TYR A 119 6.59 18.08 14.22
N PRO A 120 6.72 17.50 15.42
CA PRO A 120 7.01 18.30 16.62
C PRO A 120 8.36 19.02 16.53
N ASP A 121 8.49 20.14 17.26
CA ASP A 121 9.75 20.85 17.52
C ASP A 121 10.60 21.18 16.26
N GLN A 122 9.92 21.65 15.19
CA GLN A 122 10.47 21.88 13.85
C GLN A 122 11.33 23.14 13.69
N THR A 123 12.12 23.48 14.69
CA THR A 123 12.92 24.71 14.77
C THR A 123 13.85 24.91 13.57
N HIS A 124 14.34 23.82 12.97
CA HIS A 124 15.32 23.85 11.88
C HIS A 124 14.81 23.27 10.55
N ALA A 125 13.52 22.97 10.44
CA ALA A 125 12.99 22.26 9.27
C ALA A 125 13.17 23.02 7.94
N TYR A 126 13.22 24.36 8.00
CA TYR A 126 13.39 25.22 6.83
C TYR A 126 14.78 25.88 6.75
N ASP A 127 15.75 25.47 7.58
CA ASP A 127 17.13 25.93 7.44
C ASP A 127 17.81 25.15 6.30
N PRO A 128 18.16 25.81 5.17
CA PRO A 128 18.80 25.12 4.06
C PRO A 128 20.21 24.63 4.40
N ASN A 129 20.84 25.21 5.43
CA ASN A 129 22.17 24.81 5.90
C ASN A 129 22.09 23.64 6.89
N GLY A 130 20.90 23.15 7.25
CA GLY A 130 20.74 22.06 8.20
C GLY A 130 20.91 22.50 9.66
N TRP A 131 21.19 21.53 10.53
CA TRP A 131 21.33 21.74 11.97
C TRP A 131 22.27 20.71 12.59
N TRP A 132 22.74 21.02 13.79
CA TRP A 132 23.63 20.16 14.57
C TRP A 132 22.88 19.54 15.74
N TYR A 133 23.14 18.26 16.01
CA TYR A 133 22.63 17.54 17.17
C TYR A 133 23.71 16.66 17.78
N GLN A 134 23.57 16.31 19.05
CA GLN A 134 24.41 15.30 19.68
C GLN A 134 23.76 13.92 19.54
N ASP A 135 24.52 12.94 19.09
CA ASP A 135 24.06 11.55 19.04
C ASP A 135 24.07 10.88 20.43
N GLU A 136 23.71 9.60 20.49
CA GLU A 136 23.66 8.82 21.73
C GLU A 136 25.01 8.73 22.47
N ASN A 137 26.12 8.99 21.77
CA ASN A 137 27.47 9.00 22.34
C ASN A 137 27.94 10.42 22.71
N GLY A 138 27.11 11.45 22.50
CA GLY A 138 27.44 12.86 22.76
C GLY A 138 28.24 13.52 21.63
N GLU A 139 28.45 12.85 20.50
CA GLU A 139 29.17 13.42 19.36
C GLU A 139 28.27 14.36 18.56
N TRP A 140 28.79 15.53 18.21
CA TRP A 140 28.08 16.46 17.33
C TRP A 140 28.01 15.90 15.90
N LYS A 141 26.79 15.74 15.40
CA LYS A 141 26.46 15.35 14.03
C LYS A 141 25.72 16.48 13.34
N HIS A 142 26.08 16.72 12.09
CA HIS A 142 25.36 17.63 11.22
C HIS A 142 24.27 16.88 10.45
N SER A 143 23.10 17.49 10.28
CA SER A 143 21.97 16.92 9.55
C SER A 143 21.27 17.94 8.67
N TYR A 144 20.94 17.51 7.46
CA TYR A 144 20.02 18.23 6.56
C TYR A 144 18.59 17.65 6.62
N GLY A 145 18.34 16.73 7.55
CA GLY A 145 17.12 15.94 7.64
C GLY A 145 17.15 14.68 6.78
N THR A 146 15.97 14.15 6.46
CA THR A 146 15.78 12.89 5.76
C THR A 146 15.10 13.14 4.42
N LYS A 147 15.69 12.64 3.33
CA LYS A 147 15.05 12.68 2.02
C LYS A 147 13.83 11.75 1.99
N ALA A 148 12.70 12.25 1.50
CA ALA A 148 11.53 11.42 1.24
C ALA A 148 11.82 10.41 0.13
N VAL A 149 11.66 9.12 0.44
CA VAL A 149 11.80 7.99 -0.50
C VAL A 149 10.47 7.29 -0.77
N MET A 150 9.40 7.70 -0.07
CA MET A 150 8.00 7.45 -0.43
C MET A 150 7.63 5.97 -0.68
N PRO A 151 8.01 5.02 0.21
CA PRO A 151 7.75 3.60 -0.02
C PRO A 151 6.26 3.27 -0.16
N MET A 152 5.39 3.90 0.62
CA MET A 152 3.96 3.61 0.64
C MET A 152 3.21 4.30 -0.50
N TYR A 153 3.56 5.54 -0.82
CA TYR A 153 3.05 6.22 -2.01
C TYR A 153 3.42 5.45 -3.27
N THR A 154 4.69 5.03 -3.42
CA THR A 154 5.15 4.24 -4.58
C THR A 154 4.45 2.89 -4.65
N ALA A 155 4.32 2.18 -3.53
CA ALA A 155 3.53 0.95 -3.46
C ALA A 155 2.08 1.17 -3.94
N SER A 156 1.45 2.28 -3.56
CA SER A 156 0.09 2.61 -4.01
C SER A 156 -0.01 2.82 -5.52
N LEU A 157 1.01 3.43 -6.15
CA LEU A 157 1.07 3.62 -7.59
C LEU A 157 1.24 2.28 -8.33
N VAL A 158 2.13 1.41 -7.84
CA VAL A 158 2.35 0.08 -8.42
C VAL A 158 1.10 -0.80 -8.30
N MET A 159 0.41 -0.74 -7.16
CA MET A 159 -0.88 -1.42 -7.00
C MET A 159 -1.88 -0.91 -8.03
N ALA A 160 -2.04 0.42 -8.17
CA ALA A 160 -2.97 1.02 -9.10
C ALA A 160 -2.67 0.64 -10.56
N SER A 161 -1.40 0.68 -10.98
CA SER A 161 -1.01 0.31 -12.35
C SER A 161 -1.15 -1.20 -12.63
N SER A 162 -1.12 -2.04 -11.59
CA SER A 162 -1.25 -3.49 -11.71
C SER A 162 -2.70 -4.00 -11.76
N VAL A 163 -3.70 -3.15 -11.47
CA VAL A 163 -5.13 -3.50 -11.40
C VAL A 163 -5.59 -4.28 -12.63
N VAL A 164 -5.39 -3.74 -13.83
CA VAL A 164 -5.91 -4.36 -15.06
C VAL A 164 -5.20 -5.67 -15.36
N LYS A 165 -3.88 -5.74 -15.13
CA LYS A 165 -3.09 -6.95 -15.33
C LYS A 165 -3.59 -8.09 -14.44
N ILE A 166 -3.65 -7.84 -13.13
CA ILE A 166 -4.05 -8.86 -12.16
C ILE A 166 -5.52 -9.25 -12.35
N ALA A 167 -6.40 -8.28 -12.67
CA ALA A 167 -7.80 -8.59 -12.97
C ALA A 167 -7.93 -9.55 -14.16
N ARG A 168 -7.19 -9.31 -15.24
CA ARG A 168 -7.20 -10.23 -16.39
C ARG A 168 -6.68 -11.62 -16.02
N GLU A 169 -5.66 -11.72 -15.18
CA GLU A 169 -5.11 -13.02 -14.77
C GLU A 169 -6.05 -13.80 -13.84
N VAL A 170 -6.85 -13.10 -13.02
CA VAL A 170 -7.72 -13.73 -12.01
C VAL A 170 -9.13 -14.01 -12.54
N PHE A 171 -9.67 -13.15 -13.40
CA PHE A 171 -11.07 -13.24 -13.84
C PHE A 171 -11.26 -13.91 -15.21
N LYS A 172 -10.20 -14.02 -16.04
CA LYS A 172 -10.28 -14.75 -17.32
C LYS A 172 -10.24 -16.28 -17.18
N SER A 173 -9.83 -16.79 -16.03
CA SER A 173 -9.78 -18.23 -15.72
C SER A 173 -11.14 -18.75 -15.28
#